data_AF-A0A835FJZ4-F1
#
_entry.id   AF-A0A835FJZ4-F1
#
_cell.length_a   1.000
_cell.length_b   1.000
_cell.length_c   1.000
_cell.angle_alpha   90.00
_cell.angle_beta   90.00
_cell.angle_gamma   90.00
#
_symmetry.space_group_name_H-M   'P 1'
#
loop_
_entity.id
_entity.type
_entity.pdbx_description
1 polymer ?
#
loop_
_entity_poly.entity_id
_entity_poly.type
_entity_poly.pdbx_seq_one_letter_code
_entity_poly.pdbx_strand_id
1 'polypeptide(L)'
;MLEKGARPNYKTWEILTTGYVQSGQMDKATDAMKKGLSLLKNCHWRPPLELVEAIAKHLEEQGSAKDAYRYTKVLRRLSLTSLPIYKSLLRAYINAAIVPPNILAMIAKDQIIMDEEMDRLIILAGKIDITCSSTPRPSQGMQKARFALSDSL
;
A
#
# COMPACT_ATOMS: atom_id res chain seq x y z
N MET A 1 39.21 -2.29 -15.52
CA MET A 1 38.21 -2.82 -14.58
C MET A 1 37.84 -1.70 -13.63
N LEU A 2 36.67 -1.07 -13.81
CA LEU A 2 36.18 -0.05 -12.87
C LEU A 2 35.54 -0.80 -11.70
N GLU A 3 36.14 -0.64 -10.53
CA GLU A 3 35.62 -1.20 -9.29
C GLU A 3 34.19 -0.70 -9.04
N LYS A 4 33.36 -1.65 -8.61
CA LYS A 4 31.95 -1.48 -8.25
C LYS A 4 31.75 -0.20 -7.43
N GLY A 5 30.83 0.65 -7.88
CA GLY A 5 30.57 1.97 -7.29
C GLY A 5 30.31 1.94 -5.78
N ALA A 6 30.55 3.10 -5.15
CA ALA A 6 30.32 3.31 -3.72
C ALA A 6 28.90 2.87 -3.31
N ARG A 7 28.78 2.14 -2.20
CA ARG A 7 27.48 1.77 -1.62
C ARG A 7 26.86 3.00 -0.96
N PRO A 8 25.73 3.53 -1.45
CA PRO A 8 25.11 4.71 -0.85
C PRO A 8 24.70 4.45 0.60
N ASN A 9 25.01 5.38 1.51
CA ASN A 9 24.56 5.31 2.91
C ASN A 9 23.15 5.92 3.06
N TYR A 10 22.60 5.91 4.27
CA TYR A 10 21.24 6.42 4.52
C TYR A 10 21.08 7.90 4.13
N LYS A 11 22.12 8.72 4.31
CA LYS A 11 22.05 10.15 3.99
C LYS A 11 22.00 10.37 2.48
N THR A 12 22.71 9.56 1.70
CA THR A 12 22.62 9.57 0.24
C THR A 12 21.19 9.24 -0.22
N TRP A 13 20.55 8.22 0.36
CA TRP A 13 19.17 7.87 0.00
C TRP A 13 18.17 8.94 0.37
N GLU A 14 18.35 9.61 1.51
CA GLU A 14 17.53 10.76 1.90
C GLU A 14 17.63 11.89 0.87
N ILE A 15 18.84 12.31 0.52
CA ILE A 15 19.08 13.38 -0.47
C ILE A 15 18.45 13.02 -1.82
N LEU A 16 18.64 11.79 -2.29
CA LEU A 16 18.03 11.32 -3.54
C LEU A 16 16.51 11.34 -3.47
N THR A 17 15.94 10.85 -2.37
CA THR A 17 14.47 10.84 -2.18
C THR A 17 13.93 12.27 -2.20
N THR A 18 14.54 13.19 -1.45
CA THR A 18 14.16 14.61 -1.44
C THR A 18 14.22 15.23 -2.83
N GLY A 19 15.33 15.05 -3.56
CA GLY A 19 15.48 15.61 -4.90
C GLY A 19 14.47 15.05 -5.90
N TYR A 20 14.13 13.77 -5.80
CA TYR A 20 13.10 13.16 -6.65
C TYR A 20 11.69 13.64 -6.30
N VAL A 21 11.36 13.80 -5.01
CA VAL A 21 10.07 14.38 -4.59
C VAL A 21 9.94 15.82 -5.11
N GLN A 22 10.97 16.65 -4.93
CA GLN A 22 10.96 18.05 -5.37
C GLN A 22 10.86 18.21 -6.89
N SER A 23 11.36 17.23 -7.66
CA SER A 23 11.27 17.22 -9.12
C SER A 23 10.07 16.45 -9.66
N GLY A 24 9.16 15.98 -8.80
CA GLY A 24 7.97 15.21 -9.19
C GLY A 24 8.27 13.80 -9.74
N GLN A 25 9.51 13.31 -9.64
CA GLN A 25 9.91 11.99 -10.10
C GLN A 25 9.56 10.91 -9.06
N MET A 26 8.27 10.76 -8.77
CA MET A 26 7.79 10.01 -7.60
C MET A 26 8.08 8.50 -7.62
N ASP A 27 8.17 7.88 -8.79
CA ASP A 27 8.57 6.47 -8.88
C ASP A 27 10.05 6.29 -8.45
N LYS A 28 10.92 7.20 -8.89
CA LYS A 28 12.33 7.23 -8.44
C LYS A 28 12.44 7.56 -6.95
N ALA A 29 11.60 8.49 -6.46
CA ALA A 29 11.54 8.80 -5.04
C ALA A 29 11.12 7.58 -4.20
N THR A 30 10.10 6.84 -4.66
CA THR A 30 9.60 5.63 -4.02
C THR A 30 10.69 4.55 -3.97
N ASP A 31 11.42 4.36 -5.06
CA ASP A 31 12.52 3.39 -5.10
C ASP A 31 13.73 3.80 -4.24
N ALA A 32 14.06 5.09 -4.21
CA ALA A 32 15.09 5.62 -3.32
C ALA A 32 14.71 5.44 -1.85
N MET A 33 13.46 5.73 -1.48
CA MET A 33 12.93 5.52 -0.13
C MET A 33 12.99 4.05 0.26
N LYS A 34 12.53 3.13 -0.60
CA LYS A 34 12.62 1.66 -0.34
C LYS A 34 14.06 1.23 -0.04
N LYS A 35 15.03 1.72 -0.83
CA LYS A 35 16.45 1.41 -0.63
C LYS A 35 16.97 1.99 0.69
N GLY A 36 16.62 3.23 1.01
CA GLY A 36 16.95 3.84 2.30
C GLY A 36 16.37 3.04 3.47
N LEU A 37 15.07 2.72 3.44
CA LEU A 37 14.39 1.98 4.51
C LEU A 37 15.00 0.58 4.71
N SER A 38 15.54 -0.03 3.66
CA SER A 38 16.23 -1.32 3.77
C SER A 38 17.52 -1.27 4.61
N LEU A 39 18.14 -0.09 4.75
CA LEU A 39 19.35 0.11 5.54
C LEU A 39 19.09 0.31 7.03
N LEU A 40 17.82 0.53 7.43
CA LEU A 40 17.44 0.74 8.84
C LEU A 40 17.73 -0.44 9.75
N LYS A 41 17.89 -1.64 9.17
CA LYS A 41 18.36 -2.81 9.93
C LYS A 41 19.76 -2.61 10.54
N ASN A 42 20.56 -1.74 9.93
CA ASN A 42 21.97 -1.56 10.25
C ASN A 42 22.29 -0.15 10.79
N CYS A 43 21.29 0.74 10.93
CA CYS A 43 21.49 2.09 11.47
C CYS A 43 20.20 2.69 12.03
N HIS A 44 20.34 3.58 13.02
CA HIS A 44 19.24 4.38 13.58
C HIS A 44 18.95 5.62 12.72
N TRP A 45 18.65 5.41 11.44
CA TRP A 45 18.18 6.50 10.58
C TRP A 45 16.67 6.72 10.83
N ARG A 46 16.22 7.97 10.72
CA ARG A 46 14.80 8.32 10.74
C ARG A 46 14.55 9.25 9.56
N PRO A 47 13.90 8.78 8.48
CA PRO A 47 13.62 9.66 7.35
C PRO A 47 12.71 10.81 7.78
N PRO A 48 12.82 11.99 7.14
CA PRO A 48 11.88 13.09 7.33
C PRO A 48 10.44 12.64 7.08
N LEU A 49 9.54 13.00 7.99
CA LEU A 49 8.13 12.58 7.94
C LEU A 49 7.46 13.02 6.62
N GLU A 50 7.78 14.22 6.15
CA GLU A 50 7.27 14.77 4.89
C GLU A 50 7.58 13.87 3.68
N LEU A 51 8.78 13.27 3.63
CA LEU A 51 9.12 12.33 2.56
C LEU A 51 8.33 11.03 2.71
N VAL A 52 8.18 10.54 3.95
CA VAL A 52 7.43 9.31 4.23
C VAL A 52 5.96 9.47 3.77
N GLU A 53 5.36 10.61 4.09
CA GLU A 53 3.99 10.97 3.73
C GLU A 53 3.83 11.25 2.24
N ALA A 54 4.79 11.91 1.60
CA ALA A 54 4.78 12.13 0.15
C ALA A 54 4.74 10.82 -0.63
N ILE A 55 5.53 9.82 -0.22
CA ILE A 55 5.47 8.48 -0.83
C ILE A 55 4.13 7.80 -0.56
N ALA A 56 3.56 7.91 0.65
CA ALA A 56 2.25 7.34 0.94
C ALA A 56 1.14 7.95 0.07
N LYS A 57 1.16 9.27 -0.11
CA LYS A 57 0.22 10.00 -0.95
C LYS A 57 0.36 9.62 -2.43
N HIS A 58 1.58 9.43 -2.94
CA HIS A 58 1.79 8.94 -4.30
C HIS A 58 1.16 7.55 -4.52
N LEU A 59 1.35 6.64 -3.57
CA LEU A 59 0.76 5.29 -3.65
C LEU A 59 -0.78 5.30 -3.58
N GLU A 60 -1.34 6.26 -2.83
CA GLU A 60 -2.77 6.55 -2.79
C GLU A 60 -3.29 7.04 -4.16
N GLU A 61 -2.61 8.03 -4.75
CA GLU A 61 -2.96 8.62 -6.06
C GLU A 61 -2.86 7.60 -7.21
N GLN A 62 -1.92 6.66 -7.13
CA GLN A 62 -1.83 5.53 -8.06
C GLN A 62 -2.97 4.50 -7.89
N GLY A 63 -3.77 4.58 -6.82
CA GLY A 63 -4.81 3.59 -6.52
C GLY A 63 -4.27 2.20 -6.17
N SER A 64 -2.97 2.06 -5.85
CA SER A 64 -2.37 0.77 -5.53
C SER A 64 -2.53 0.42 -4.05
N ALA A 65 -3.70 -0.11 -3.67
CA ALA A 65 -3.97 -0.57 -2.30
C ALA A 65 -2.91 -1.58 -1.80
N LYS A 66 -2.40 -2.44 -2.69
CA LYS A 66 -1.37 -3.44 -2.39
C LYS A 66 -0.04 -2.79 -2.02
N ASP A 67 0.43 -1.81 -2.78
CA ASP A 67 1.72 -1.18 -2.52
C ASP A 67 1.64 -0.20 -1.35
N ALA A 68 0.53 0.53 -1.21
CA ALA A 68 0.23 1.32 -0.01
C ALA A 68 0.27 0.43 1.25
N TYR A 69 -0.39 -0.74 1.25
CA TYR A 69 -0.37 -1.66 2.39
C TYR A 69 1.02 -2.19 2.71
N ARG A 70 1.79 -2.58 1.69
CA ARG A 70 3.19 -3.04 1.86
C ARG A 70 4.05 -1.95 2.47
N TYR A 71 3.91 -0.71 1.99
CA TYR A 71 4.64 0.44 2.50
C TYR A 71 4.29 0.71 3.96
N THR A 72 3.00 0.80 4.31
CA THR A 72 2.55 0.95 5.70
C THR A 72 3.09 -0.17 6.59
N LYS A 73 3.05 -1.43 6.14
CA LYS A 73 3.62 -2.56 6.92
C LYS A 73 5.12 -2.41 7.18
N VAL A 74 5.88 -1.83 6.26
CA VAL A 74 7.30 -1.53 6.47
C VAL A 74 7.45 -0.44 7.53
N LEU A 75 6.71 0.66 7.40
CA LEU A 75 6.75 1.77 8.37
C LEU A 75 6.37 1.35 9.79
N ARG A 76 5.36 0.47 9.92
CA ARG A 76 4.93 -0.08 11.22
C ARG A 76 6.04 -0.82 11.94
N ARG A 77 6.78 -1.67 11.21
CA ARG A 77 7.92 -2.42 11.79
C ARG A 77 9.06 -1.50 12.23
N LEU A 78 9.11 -0.29 11.71
CA LEU A 78 10.13 0.71 11.99
C LEU A 78 9.64 1.80 12.95
N SER A 79 8.39 1.70 13.44
CA SER A 79 7.74 2.72 14.26
C SER A 79 7.75 4.11 13.61
N LEU A 80 7.53 4.17 12.28
CA LEU A 80 7.49 5.38 11.45
C LEU A 80 6.08 5.71 10.94
N THR A 81 5.04 5.08 11.47
CA THR A 81 3.65 5.36 11.07
C THR A 81 3.10 6.61 11.76
N SER A 82 2.22 7.31 11.05
CA SER A 82 1.45 8.46 11.52
C SER A 82 0.01 8.36 11.03
N LEU A 83 -0.88 9.20 11.56
CA LEU A 83 -2.27 9.28 11.12
C LEU A 83 -2.41 9.56 9.61
N PRO A 84 -1.64 10.50 8.99
CA PRO A 84 -1.64 10.69 7.54
C PRO A 84 -1.34 9.42 6.73
N ILE A 85 -0.40 8.58 7.17
CA ILE A 85 -0.10 7.30 6.50
C ILE A 85 -1.31 6.37 6.50
N TYR A 86 -2.05 6.32 7.60
CA TYR A 86 -3.27 5.53 7.70
C TYR A 86 -4.42 6.08 6.84
N LYS A 87 -4.56 7.40 6.76
CA LYS A 87 -5.52 8.05 5.86
C LYS A 87 -5.23 7.72 4.40
N SER A 88 -3.97 7.86 3.97
CA SER A 88 -3.57 7.52 2.60
C SER A 88 -3.76 6.03 2.27
N LEU A 89 -3.45 5.14 3.22
CA LEU A 89 -3.71 3.72 3.04
C LEU A 89 -5.20 3.44 2.80
N LEU A 90 -6.08 4.06 3.61
CA LEU A 90 -7.51 3.82 3.52
C LEU A 90 -8.11 4.39 2.23
N ARG A 91 -7.66 5.58 1.81
CA ARG A 91 -8.01 6.16 0.52
C ARG A 91 -7.54 5.29 -0.65
N ALA A 92 -6.36 4.68 -0.58
CA ALA A 92 -5.91 3.73 -1.60
C ALA A 92 -6.86 2.53 -1.74
N TYR A 93 -7.39 1.99 -0.63
CA TYR A 93 -8.41 0.93 -0.65
C TYR A 93 -9.73 1.39 -1.25
N ILE A 94 -10.19 2.58 -0.85
CA ILE A 94 -11.41 3.19 -1.37
C ILE A 94 -11.31 3.42 -2.89
N ASN A 95 -10.22 4.02 -3.35
CA ASN A 95 -9.96 4.27 -4.77
C ASN A 95 -9.88 2.98 -5.59
N ALA A 96 -9.34 1.91 -5.01
CA ALA A 96 -9.28 0.60 -5.64
C ALA A 96 -10.59 -0.20 -5.57
N ALA A 97 -11.59 0.28 -4.82
CA ALA A 97 -12.80 -0.48 -4.46
C ALA A 97 -12.49 -1.88 -3.88
N ILE A 98 -11.41 -1.97 -3.09
CA ILE A 98 -10.99 -3.21 -2.42
C ILE A 98 -11.31 -3.09 -0.94
N VAL A 99 -11.84 -4.16 -0.37
CA VAL A 99 -12.09 -4.28 1.07
C VAL A 99 -10.79 -4.09 1.84
N PRO A 100 -10.69 -3.08 2.74
CA PRO A 100 -9.51 -2.90 3.55
C PRO A 100 -9.34 -4.07 4.53
N PRO A 101 -8.09 -4.44 4.89
CA PRO A 101 -7.84 -5.38 5.97
C PRO A 101 -8.26 -4.76 7.31
N ASN A 102 -7.98 -5.44 8.44
CA ASN A 102 -8.31 -4.93 9.78
C ASN A 102 -7.46 -3.69 10.18
N ILE A 103 -7.70 -2.55 9.53
CA ILE A 103 -6.99 -1.28 9.69
C ILE A 103 -7.23 -0.72 11.10
N LEU A 104 -8.44 -0.86 11.66
CA LEU A 104 -8.76 -0.44 13.02
C LEU A 104 -7.86 -1.10 14.08
N ALA A 105 -7.66 -2.42 13.98
CA ALA A 105 -6.75 -3.11 14.89
C ALA A 105 -5.29 -2.69 14.66
N MET A 106 -4.91 -2.30 13.44
CA MET A 106 -3.57 -1.79 13.16
C MET A 106 -3.34 -0.42 13.81
N ILE A 107 -4.29 0.51 13.69
CA ILE A 107 -4.25 1.85 14.30
C ILE A 107 -4.18 1.75 15.83
N ALA A 108 -5.06 0.93 16.43
CA ALA A 108 -5.07 0.74 17.88
C ALA A 108 -3.75 0.14 18.39
N LYS A 109 -3.20 -0.86 17.68
CA LYS A 109 -1.90 -1.45 18.03
C LYS A 109 -0.76 -0.44 17.96
N ASP A 110 -0.82 0.47 17.00
CA ASP A 110 0.19 1.51 16.79
C ASP A 110 -0.06 2.76 17.65
N GLN A 111 -1.10 2.75 18.51
CA GLN A 111 -1.48 3.84 19.41
C GLN A 111 -1.69 5.18 18.70
N ILE A 112 -2.22 5.13 17.48
CA ILE A 112 -2.52 6.33 16.68
C ILE A 112 -3.88 6.89 17.09
N ILE A 113 -3.91 8.16 17.47
CA ILE A 113 -5.15 8.89 17.79
C ILE A 113 -5.88 9.19 16.48
N MET A 114 -7.17 8.81 16.42
CA MET A 114 -8.03 9.07 15.26
C MET A 114 -8.63 10.47 15.34
N ASP A 115 -8.92 11.06 14.18
CA ASP A 115 -9.68 12.29 14.04
C ASP A 115 -10.94 12.06 13.21
N GLU A 116 -11.79 13.09 13.13
CA GLU A 116 -13.07 13.02 12.41
C GLU A 116 -12.91 12.62 10.94
N GLU A 117 -11.81 13.04 10.30
CA GLU A 117 -11.54 12.68 8.91
C GLU A 117 -11.27 11.18 8.78
N MET A 118 -10.47 10.62 9.68
CA MET A 118 -10.20 9.18 9.69
C MET A 118 -11.47 8.36 9.94
N ASP A 119 -12.34 8.81 10.85
CA ASP A 119 -13.63 8.15 11.12
C ASP A 119 -14.52 8.10 9.87
N ARG A 120 -14.60 9.22 9.13
CA ARG A 120 -15.35 9.28 7.87
C ARG A 120 -14.80 8.31 6.82
N LEU A 121 -13.47 8.20 6.71
CA LEU A 121 -12.84 7.26 5.78
C LEU A 121 -13.14 5.80 6.16
N ILE A 122 -13.17 5.47 7.45
CA ILE A 122 -13.50 4.12 7.94
C ILE A 122 -14.93 3.75 7.56
N ILE A 123 -15.89 4.66 7.78
CA ILE A 123 -17.29 4.47 7.41
C ILE A 123 -17.41 4.28 5.89
N LEU A 124 -16.69 5.08 5.09
CA LEU A 124 -16.71 4.99 3.64
C LEU A 124 -16.16 3.65 3.15
N ALA A 125 -15.04 3.19 3.70
CA ALA A 125 -14.43 1.93 3.31
C ALA A 125 -15.29 0.71 3.71
N GLY A 126 -16.02 0.78 4.83
CA GLY A 126 -16.97 -0.28 5.23
C GLY A 126 -18.17 -0.45 4.28
N LYS A 127 -18.49 0.56 3.46
CA LYS A 127 -19.54 0.43 2.42
C LYS A 127 -19.10 -0.46 1.26
N ILE A 128 -17.79 -0.65 1.04
CA ILE A 128 -17.24 -1.49 -0.03
C ILE A 128 -17.60 -2.97 0.21
N ASP A 129 -17.65 -3.40 1.47
CA ASP A 129 -18.08 -4.77 1.83
C ASP A 129 -19.53 -5.06 1.42
N ILE A 130 -20.40 -4.06 1.51
CA ILE A 130 -21.84 -4.19 1.23
C ILE A 130 -22.09 -4.32 -0.28
N THR A 131 -21.34 -3.61 -1.11
CA THR A 131 -21.54 -3.63 -2.57
C THR A 131 -21.03 -4.92 -3.23
N CYS A 132 -20.02 -5.59 -2.67
CA CYS A 132 -19.57 -6.89 -3.18
C CYS A 132 -20.52 -8.05 -2.84
N SER A 133 -21.23 -7.98 -1.71
CA SER A 133 -22.16 -9.04 -1.27
C SER A 133 -23.51 -9.08 -2.02
N SER A 134 -23.80 -8.04 -2.83
CA SER A 134 -25.07 -7.89 -3.55
C SER A 134 -25.01 -8.34 -5.03
N THR A 135 -23.88 -8.87 -5.51
CA THR A 135 -23.87 -9.59 -6.79
C THR A 135 -24.30 -11.04 -6.58
N PRO A 136 -25.38 -11.51 -7.25
CA PRO A 136 -25.77 -12.92 -7.15
C PRO A 136 -24.64 -13.77 -7.70
N ARG A 137 -24.13 -14.72 -6.90
CA ARG A 137 -23.33 -15.83 -7.42
C ARG A 137 -24.14 -16.51 -8.52
N PRO A 138 -23.61 -16.71 -9.75
CA PRO A 138 -24.29 -17.56 -10.71
C PRO A 138 -24.44 -18.94 -10.06
N SER A 139 -25.69 -19.35 -9.88
CA SER A 139 -26.06 -20.65 -9.36
C SER A 139 -25.38 -21.72 -10.23
N GLN A 140 -24.74 -22.69 -9.57
CA GLN A 140 -24.33 -23.94 -10.21
C GLN A 140 -25.57 -24.60 -10.80
N GLY A 141 -25.82 -24.32 -12.08
CA GLY A 141 -26.75 -25.05 -12.91
C GLY A 141 -26.12 -26.39 -13.28
N MET A 142 -26.63 -27.46 -12.68
CA MET A 142 -26.41 -28.83 -13.09
C MET A 142 -26.57 -28.97 -14.61
N GLN A 143 -25.58 -29.56 -15.28
CA GLN A 143 -25.82 -30.22 -16.56
C GLN A 143 -25.41 -31.69 -16.42
N LYS A 144 -26.42 -32.50 -16.04
CA LYS A 144 -26.40 -33.94 -16.24
C LYS A 144 -26.56 -34.22 -17.74
N ALA A 145 -25.57 -34.93 -18.28
CA ALA A 145 -25.59 -35.94 -19.33
C ALA A 145 -26.72 -35.93 -20.39
N ARG A 146 -26.31 -35.97 -21.66
CA ARG A 146 -26.86 -36.95 -22.62
C ARG A 146 -25.84 -37.40 -23.66
N PHE A 147 -25.70 -38.72 -23.72
CA PHE A 147 -25.18 -39.57 -24.78
C PHE A 147 -25.50 -39.09 -26.22
N ALA A 148 -24.56 -39.29 -27.15
CA ALA A 148 -24.73 -40.23 -28.27
C ALA A 148 -23.39 -40.44 -29.00
N LEU A 149 -23.13 -41.71 -29.31
CA LEU A 149 -22.03 -42.26 -30.10
C LEU A 149 -22.14 -41.84 -31.58
N SER A 150 -21.01 -41.70 -32.27
CA SER A 150 -20.85 -42.19 -33.64
C SER A 150 -19.37 -42.41 -33.96
N ASP A 151 -18.96 -43.67 -33.92
CA ASP A 151 -17.85 -44.19 -34.71
C ASP A 151 -18.15 -44.09 -36.21
N SER A 152 -17.07 -44.16 -37.00
CA SER A 152 -16.98 -44.56 -38.44
C SER A 152 -16.89 -43.42 -39.46
N LEU A 153 -15.68 -43.02 -39.85
CA LEU A 153 -14.86 -43.62 -40.92
C LEU A 153 -13.48 -42.94 -40.99
#